data_AF-A0AAU9XRV5-F1
#
_entry.id   AF-A0AAU9XRV5-F1
#
_cell.length_a   1.000
_cell.length_b   1.000
_cell.length_c   1.000
_cell.angle_alpha   90.00
_cell.angle_beta   90.00
_cell.angle_gamma   90.00
#
_symmetry.space_group_name_H-M   'P 1'
#
loop_
_entity.id
_entity.type
_entity.pdbx_description
1 polymer ?
#
loop_
_entity_poly.entity_id
_entity_poly.type
_entity_poly.pdbx_seq_one_letter_code
_entity_poly.pdbx_strand_id
1 'polypeptide(L)'
;KKKHKKHKKKENMPPPSTLSQLQTTPAFAPNELLKEMGFDISSTTFTSSYSTVSPTTVTIMDEKKYDLNICLFHLCNLELFQAMSNMEWYMKFPFSRECGVFTHRNEQNSYMGVLNRKVYDTYRKLKGTVMCECNNQASLKVSNSPQNPGRPFFACRNKGGCRFFQWADVGFTKKNEQLQKLFKEYGRF
;
A
#
# COMPACT_ATOMS: atom_id res chain seq x y z
N LYS A 1 -28.25 -4.70 -61.39
CA LYS A 1 -26.90 -4.42 -61.94
C LYS A 1 -25.87 -4.43 -60.80
N LYS A 2 -24.86 -5.29 -60.95
CA LYS A 2 -23.53 -5.45 -60.32
C LYS A 2 -23.14 -4.72 -59.01
N LYS A 3 -22.65 -5.57 -58.09
CA LYS A 3 -21.82 -5.37 -56.89
C LYS A 3 -20.67 -4.37 -57.09
N HIS A 4 -20.25 -3.69 -56.01
CA HIS A 4 -18.82 -3.50 -55.73
C HIS A 4 -18.53 -3.54 -54.22
N LYS A 5 -18.02 -4.70 -53.78
CA LYS A 5 -17.38 -4.96 -52.49
C LYS A 5 -15.92 -4.51 -52.64
N LYS A 6 -15.51 -3.44 -51.94
CA LYS A 6 -14.14 -2.91 -52.02
C LYS A 6 -13.24 -3.74 -51.09
N HIS A 7 -12.47 -4.64 -51.68
CA HIS A 7 -11.41 -5.40 -51.01
C HIS A 7 -10.24 -4.46 -50.69
N LYS A 8 -9.88 -4.34 -49.40
CA LYS A 8 -8.64 -3.67 -48.99
C LYS A 8 -7.50 -4.69 -49.04
N LYS A 9 -6.54 -4.40 -49.90
CA LYS A 9 -5.31 -5.14 -50.20
C LYS A 9 -4.50 -5.37 -48.92
N LYS A 10 -4.16 -6.63 -48.62
CA LYS A 10 -3.16 -6.99 -47.61
C LYS A 10 -1.79 -6.58 -48.16
N GLU A 11 -1.10 -5.68 -47.48
CA GLU A 11 0.31 -5.40 -47.72
C GLU A 11 1.14 -6.52 -47.10
N ASN A 12 2.03 -7.09 -47.91
CA ASN A 12 2.96 -8.14 -47.52
C ASN A 12 4.08 -7.54 -46.67
N MET A 13 4.24 -8.01 -45.45
CA MET A 13 5.42 -7.74 -44.63
C MET A 13 6.62 -8.56 -45.15
N PRO A 14 7.84 -7.99 -45.19
CA PRO A 14 9.04 -8.75 -45.50
C PRO A 14 9.39 -9.72 -44.35
N PRO A 15 10.09 -10.84 -44.65
CA PRO A 15 10.42 -11.86 -43.65
C PRO A 15 11.45 -11.36 -42.63
N PRO A 16 11.48 -11.94 -41.41
CA PRO A 16 12.38 -11.52 -40.36
C PRO A 16 13.84 -11.90 -40.69
N SER A 17 14.69 -10.89 -40.65
CA SER A 17 16.14 -10.99 -40.77
C SER A 17 16.74 -11.77 -39.59
N THR A 18 17.52 -12.78 -39.93
CA THR A 18 18.61 -13.47 -39.24
C THR A 18 18.93 -13.04 -37.78
N LEU A 19 18.87 -14.02 -36.87
CA LEU A 19 19.45 -13.98 -35.53
C LEU A 19 20.90 -13.46 -35.57
N SER A 20 21.17 -12.34 -34.88
CA SER A 20 22.52 -12.01 -34.42
C SER A 20 22.75 -12.64 -33.05
N GLN A 21 23.89 -13.31 -32.94
CA GLN A 21 24.34 -14.08 -31.79
C GLN A 21 24.44 -13.22 -30.52
N LEU A 22 23.87 -13.75 -29.45
CA LEU A 22 24.01 -13.24 -28.09
C LEU A 22 25.50 -13.34 -27.69
N GLN A 23 26.18 -12.21 -27.54
CA GLN A 23 27.46 -12.18 -26.85
C GLN A 23 27.19 -12.35 -25.35
N THR A 24 27.69 -13.45 -24.79
CA THR A 24 27.70 -13.73 -23.35
C THR A 24 28.47 -12.63 -22.63
N THR A 25 27.76 -11.83 -21.84
CA THR A 25 28.37 -10.98 -20.83
C THR A 25 28.99 -11.87 -19.74
N PRO A 26 30.17 -11.50 -19.18
CA PRO A 26 30.74 -12.23 -18.06
C PRO A 26 29.80 -12.13 -16.84
N ALA A 27 29.67 -13.24 -16.13
CA ALA A 27 28.83 -13.36 -14.95
C ALA A 27 29.20 -12.29 -13.91
N PHE A 28 28.20 -11.49 -13.50
CA PHE A 28 28.35 -10.50 -12.43
C PHE A 28 28.75 -11.22 -11.13
N ALA A 29 29.96 -10.96 -10.63
CA ALA A 29 30.50 -11.52 -9.41
C ALA A 29 30.54 -10.43 -8.32
N PRO A 30 29.51 -10.34 -7.43
CA PRO A 30 29.40 -9.26 -6.44
C PRO A 30 30.58 -9.21 -5.47
N ASN A 31 31.19 -10.37 -5.22
CA ASN A 31 32.29 -10.53 -4.27
C ASN A 31 33.60 -9.90 -4.79
N GLU A 32 33.78 -9.81 -6.11
CA GLU A 32 34.96 -9.16 -6.70
C GLU A 32 34.82 -7.63 -6.67
N LEU A 33 33.61 -7.11 -6.89
CA LEU A 33 33.30 -5.67 -6.74
C LEU A 33 33.51 -5.20 -5.29
N LEU A 34 33.17 -6.04 -4.31
CA LEU A 34 33.36 -5.72 -2.89
C LEU A 34 34.84 -5.68 -2.49
N LYS A 35 35.67 -6.56 -3.05
CA LYS A 35 37.14 -6.50 -2.89
C LYS A 35 37.74 -5.26 -3.54
N GLU A 36 37.26 -4.89 -4.73
CA GLU A 36 37.72 -3.69 -5.45
C GLU A 36 37.39 -2.39 -4.70
N MET A 37 36.28 -2.38 -3.95
CA MET A 37 35.90 -1.29 -3.04
C MET A 37 36.56 -1.37 -1.65
N GLY A 38 37.52 -2.29 -1.44
CA GLY A 38 38.31 -2.39 -0.22
C GLY A 38 37.58 -3.02 0.98
N PHE A 39 36.50 -3.79 0.75
CA PHE A 39 35.82 -4.53 1.81
C PHE A 39 36.46 -5.92 1.97
N ASP A 40 37.25 -6.09 3.04
CA ASP A 40 37.78 -7.40 3.43
C ASP A 40 36.68 -8.28 4.02
N ILE A 41 36.16 -9.21 3.23
CA ILE A 41 35.31 -10.29 3.72
C ILE A 41 36.21 -11.47 4.07
N SER A 42 36.96 -11.32 5.18
CA SER A 42 37.61 -12.45 5.84
C SER A 42 36.78 -12.85 7.07
N SER A 43 36.33 -14.09 7.04
CA SER A 43 35.57 -14.83 8.05
C SER A 43 35.90 -14.43 9.49
N THR A 44 34.92 -13.94 10.25
CA THR A 44 35.06 -13.82 11.71
C THR A 44 33.77 -14.27 12.40
N THR A 45 33.87 -15.42 13.05
CA THR A 45 33.03 -15.92 14.15
C THR A 45 32.81 -14.82 15.20
N PHE A 46 31.54 -14.51 15.51
CA PHE A 46 31.19 -13.53 16.53
C PHE A 46 31.39 -14.08 17.95
N THR A 47 32.40 -13.54 18.66
CA THR A 47 32.48 -13.55 20.13
C THR A 47 32.82 -12.16 20.65
N SER A 48 31.89 -11.62 21.44
CA SER A 48 31.95 -10.64 22.56
C SER A 48 32.84 -9.37 22.50
N SER A 49 32.16 -8.23 22.78
CA SER A 49 32.60 -6.97 23.45
C SER A 49 33.74 -6.19 22.76
N TYR A 50 33.77 -4.86 22.58
CA TYR A 50 33.58 -3.70 23.47
C TYR A 50 33.54 -2.39 22.60
N SER A 51 32.90 -1.32 23.09
CA SER A 51 32.72 0.04 22.49
C SER A 51 34.04 0.77 22.16
N THR A 52 34.18 1.82 21.32
CA THR A 52 33.46 3.10 21.09
C THR A 52 34.18 3.77 19.88
N VAL A 53 33.57 4.38 18.84
CA VAL A 53 33.14 5.79 18.72
C VAL A 53 32.35 5.99 17.40
N SER A 54 31.38 6.92 17.43
CA SER A 54 30.33 7.18 16.41
C SER A 54 30.81 7.75 15.06
N PRO A 55 29.97 7.59 14.01
CA PRO A 55 29.33 8.78 13.43
C PRO A 55 27.80 8.65 13.37
N THR A 56 27.13 9.76 13.69
CA THR A 56 25.71 10.10 13.44
C THR A 56 24.70 8.96 13.62
N THR A 57 24.14 8.87 14.83
CA THR A 57 22.98 8.03 15.17
C THR A 57 21.79 8.35 14.26
N VAL A 58 21.68 7.63 13.14
CA VAL A 58 20.37 7.32 12.57
C VAL A 58 19.69 6.50 13.66
N THR A 59 18.66 7.07 14.27
CA THR A 59 17.83 6.33 15.23
C THR A 59 17.28 5.09 14.50
N ILE A 60 17.91 3.94 14.73
CA ILE A 60 17.32 2.64 14.44
C ILE A 60 16.18 2.52 15.45
N MET A 61 15.04 3.11 15.10
CA MET A 61 13.80 2.83 15.81
C MET A 61 13.54 1.35 15.60
N ASP A 62 13.55 0.61 16.70
CA ASP A 62 13.12 -0.79 16.84
C ASP A 62 12.05 -1.11 15.79
N GLU A 63 12.41 -1.88 14.76
CA GLU A 63 11.49 -2.23 13.67
C GLU A 63 10.41 -3.13 14.25
N LYS A 64 9.35 -2.52 14.79
CA LYS A 64 8.16 -3.24 15.23
C LYS A 64 7.69 -4.12 14.08
N LYS A 65 7.93 -5.43 14.23
CA LYS A 65 7.51 -6.42 13.25
C LYS A 65 6.02 -6.61 13.38
N TYR A 66 5.27 -6.03 12.46
CA TYR A 66 3.81 -6.18 12.38
C TYR A 66 3.44 -7.40 11.52
N ASP A 67 2.48 -8.21 11.97
CA ASP A 67 1.85 -9.19 11.09
C ASP A 67 0.86 -8.48 10.16
N LEU A 68 1.19 -8.46 8.87
CA LEU A 68 0.42 -7.75 7.84
C LEU A 68 -0.86 -8.48 7.43
N ASN A 69 -1.10 -9.68 7.98
CA ASN A 69 -2.37 -10.41 7.82
C ASN A 69 -3.37 -10.06 8.93
N ILE A 70 -2.94 -9.32 9.96
CA ILE A 70 -3.80 -8.94 11.07
C ILE A 70 -4.35 -7.53 10.84
N CYS A 71 -5.67 -7.39 10.97
CA CYS A 71 -6.34 -6.10 10.92
C CYS A 71 -5.84 -5.19 12.05
N LEU A 72 -5.39 -3.98 11.68
CA LEU A 72 -4.91 -2.95 12.60
C LEU A 72 -5.90 -2.61 13.73
N PHE A 73 -7.20 -2.64 13.40
CA PHE A 73 -8.27 -2.12 14.24
C PHE A 73 -8.93 -3.19 15.11
N HIS A 74 -8.87 -4.44 14.69
CA HIS A 74 -9.64 -5.54 15.30
C HIS A 74 -8.76 -6.70 15.74
N LEU A 75 -7.47 -6.69 15.41
CA LEU A 75 -6.47 -7.69 15.81
C LEU A 75 -6.87 -9.13 15.43
N CYS A 76 -7.57 -9.30 14.31
CA CYS A 76 -7.89 -10.60 13.74
C CYS A 76 -7.36 -10.71 12.31
N ASN A 77 -7.32 -11.93 11.78
CA ASN A 77 -6.92 -12.18 10.41
C ASN A 77 -7.86 -11.49 9.41
N LEU A 78 -7.27 -10.93 8.37
CA LEU A 78 -7.98 -10.40 7.22
C LEU A 78 -8.53 -11.55 6.37
N GLU A 79 -9.72 -11.34 5.84
CA GLU A 79 -10.38 -12.23 4.90
C GLU A 79 -9.95 -11.91 3.47
N LEU A 80 -9.46 -12.93 2.75
CA LEU A 80 -9.24 -12.89 1.32
C LEU A 80 -10.56 -13.26 0.61
N PHE A 81 -11.01 -12.42 -0.32
CA PHE A 81 -12.21 -12.71 -1.11
C PHE A 81 -12.08 -12.18 -2.54
N GLN A 82 -12.79 -12.81 -3.47
CA GLN A 82 -12.86 -12.35 -4.86
C GLN A 82 -14.08 -11.41 -5.04
N ALA A 83 -13.86 -10.23 -5.60
CA ALA A 83 -14.92 -9.27 -5.84
C ALA A 83 -15.69 -9.61 -7.12
N MET A 84 -17.00 -9.82 -7.02
CA MET A 84 -17.86 -10.17 -8.15
C MET A 84 -17.93 -9.10 -9.24
N SER A 85 -17.61 -7.85 -8.92
CA SER A 85 -17.70 -6.72 -9.85
C SER A 85 -16.61 -6.70 -10.92
N ASN A 86 -15.43 -7.22 -10.61
CA ASN A 86 -14.25 -7.19 -11.48
C ASN A 86 -13.45 -8.50 -11.47
N MET A 87 -13.89 -9.51 -10.69
CA MET A 87 -13.22 -10.80 -10.52
C MET A 87 -11.80 -10.73 -9.92
N GLU A 88 -11.45 -9.61 -9.29
CA GLU A 88 -10.15 -9.41 -8.65
C GLU A 88 -10.17 -9.78 -7.16
N TRP A 89 -9.00 -10.05 -6.59
CA TRP A 89 -8.85 -10.49 -5.20
C TRP A 89 -8.54 -9.33 -4.23
N TYR A 90 -9.29 -9.28 -3.13
CA TYR A 90 -9.19 -8.23 -2.12
C TYR A 90 -9.07 -8.81 -0.70
N MET A 91 -8.53 -7.99 0.19
CA MET A 91 -8.42 -8.24 1.62
C MET A 91 -9.32 -7.26 2.38
N LYS A 92 -10.06 -7.76 3.37
CA LYS A 92 -10.87 -6.93 4.28
C LYS A 92 -10.96 -7.54 5.67
N PHE A 93 -11.56 -6.82 6.60
CA PHE A 93 -11.98 -7.41 7.87
C PHE A 93 -13.23 -8.30 7.68
N PRO A 94 -13.26 -9.53 8.22
CA PRO A 94 -14.36 -10.48 7.99
C PRO A 94 -15.71 -10.11 8.64
N PHE A 95 -15.69 -9.52 9.85
CA PHE A 95 -16.88 -9.48 10.71
C PHE A 95 -17.66 -8.16 10.69
N SER A 96 -17.18 -7.13 9.99
CA SER A 96 -17.86 -5.83 9.92
C SER A 96 -17.58 -5.10 8.63
N ARG A 97 -18.62 -4.46 8.09
CA ARG A 97 -18.53 -3.54 6.95
C ARG A 97 -18.06 -2.15 7.35
N GLU A 98 -17.97 -1.86 8.64
CA GLU A 98 -17.60 -0.56 9.20
C GLU A 98 -16.10 -0.41 9.39
N CYS A 99 -15.35 -1.52 9.36
CA CYS A 99 -13.90 -1.47 9.38
C CYS A 99 -13.35 -0.87 8.08
N GLY A 100 -12.59 0.23 8.19
CA GLY A 100 -12.02 0.91 7.04
C GLY A 100 -10.94 0.13 6.26
N VAL A 101 -10.43 -1.00 6.81
CA VAL A 101 -9.39 -1.82 6.16
C VAL A 101 -9.99 -2.57 4.96
N PHE A 102 -9.59 -2.14 3.77
CA PHE A 102 -9.97 -2.73 2.50
C PHE A 102 -8.88 -2.44 1.46
N THR A 103 -8.27 -3.47 0.87
CA THR A 103 -7.18 -3.30 -0.10
C THR A 103 -7.12 -4.45 -1.09
N HIS A 104 -6.51 -4.21 -2.26
CA HIS A 104 -6.26 -5.26 -3.24
C HIS A 104 -5.22 -6.24 -2.70
N ARG A 105 -5.32 -7.53 -3.04
CA ARG A 105 -4.39 -8.56 -2.53
C ARG A 105 -2.93 -8.23 -2.80
N ASN A 106 -2.61 -7.73 -4.00
CA ASN A 106 -1.24 -7.38 -4.39
C ASN A 106 -0.69 -6.16 -3.61
N GLU A 107 -1.56 -5.33 -3.03
CA GLU A 107 -1.17 -4.13 -2.29
C GLU A 107 -1.20 -4.33 -0.78
N GLN A 108 -1.65 -5.50 -0.29
CA GLN A 108 -1.87 -5.78 1.14
C GLN A 108 -0.67 -5.40 2.00
N ASN A 109 0.52 -5.89 1.66
CA ASN A 109 1.71 -5.68 2.50
C ASN A 109 2.09 -4.20 2.59
N SER A 110 2.06 -3.49 1.46
CA SER A 110 2.36 -2.05 1.42
C SER A 110 1.32 -1.26 2.21
N TYR A 111 0.04 -1.51 1.95
CA TYR A 111 -1.08 -0.87 2.62
C TYR A 111 -1.04 -1.09 4.14
N MET A 112 -0.99 -2.35 4.58
CA MET A 112 -0.96 -2.70 6.01
C MET A 112 0.31 -2.21 6.70
N GLY A 113 1.46 -2.22 6.01
CA GLY A 113 2.70 -1.66 6.55
C GLY A 113 2.60 -0.15 6.78
N VAL A 114 1.96 0.59 5.87
CA VAL A 114 1.67 2.02 6.09
C VAL A 114 0.71 2.20 7.25
N LEU A 115 -0.38 1.44 7.29
CA LEU A 115 -1.39 1.59 8.34
C LEU A 115 -0.79 1.33 9.73
N ASN A 116 -0.07 0.22 9.89
CA ASN A 116 0.54 -0.15 11.18
C ASN A 116 1.50 0.89 11.72
N ARG A 117 2.26 1.57 10.83
CA ARG A 117 3.26 2.57 11.22
C ARG A 117 2.68 3.97 11.40
N LYS A 118 1.76 4.39 10.54
CA LYS A 118 1.37 5.79 10.42
C LYS A 118 -0.01 6.12 10.98
N VAL A 119 -0.94 5.18 11.10
CA VAL A 119 -2.30 5.52 11.55
C VAL A 119 -2.28 5.97 13.01
N TYR A 120 -2.81 7.17 13.23
CA TYR A 120 -2.91 7.82 14.53
C TYR A 120 -3.79 7.02 15.50
N ASP A 121 -3.38 6.96 16.77
CA ASP A 121 -3.98 6.07 17.77
C ASP A 121 -5.48 6.32 18.03
N THR A 122 -5.95 7.55 17.82
CA THR A 122 -7.38 7.85 17.93
C THR A 122 -8.22 6.96 17.02
N TYR A 123 -7.77 6.68 15.79
CA TYR A 123 -8.51 5.81 14.87
C TYR A 123 -8.44 4.34 15.27
N ARG A 124 -7.37 3.90 15.97
CA ARG A 124 -7.31 2.56 16.55
C ARG A 124 -8.36 2.36 17.62
N LYS A 125 -8.51 3.35 18.51
CA LYS A 125 -9.55 3.35 19.57
C LYS A 125 -10.96 3.35 18.98
N LEU A 126 -11.16 4.00 17.83
CA LEU A 126 -12.43 4.00 17.09
C LEU A 126 -12.61 2.78 16.18
N LYS A 127 -11.71 1.79 16.21
CA LYS A 127 -11.71 0.63 15.31
C LYS A 127 -11.76 0.99 13.81
N GLY A 128 -11.23 2.17 13.45
CA GLY A 128 -11.26 2.70 12.09
C GLY A 128 -12.64 3.22 11.64
N THR A 129 -13.64 3.25 12.51
CA THR A 129 -14.96 3.81 12.22
C THR A 129 -14.88 5.34 12.17
N VAL A 130 -15.06 5.89 10.98
CA VAL A 130 -14.95 7.32 10.68
C VAL A 130 -16.04 7.65 9.67
N MET A 131 -16.97 8.52 10.05
CA MET A 131 -18.13 8.85 9.25
C MET A 131 -17.88 10.10 8.41
N CYS A 132 -18.32 10.06 7.15
CA CYS A 132 -18.33 11.22 6.27
C CYS A 132 -19.66 12.00 6.39
N GLU A 133 -19.74 13.16 5.75
CA GLU A 133 -20.93 14.04 5.79
C GLU A 133 -22.18 13.39 5.15
N CYS A 134 -22.01 12.35 4.33
CA CYS A 134 -23.13 11.57 3.78
C CYS A 134 -23.71 10.53 4.76
N ASN A 135 -23.35 10.58 6.04
CA ASN A 135 -23.70 9.56 7.04
C ASN A 135 -23.29 8.13 6.63
N ASN A 136 -22.15 8.01 5.97
CA ASN A 136 -21.59 6.74 5.53
C ASN A 136 -20.17 6.59 6.07
N GLN A 137 -19.77 5.36 6.37
CA GLN A 137 -18.39 5.05 6.73
C GLN A 137 -17.43 5.48 5.62
N ALA A 138 -16.45 6.30 5.98
CA ALA A 138 -15.38 6.74 5.10
C ALA A 138 -14.41 5.58 4.83
N SER A 139 -13.87 5.53 3.61
CA SER A 139 -12.87 4.54 3.21
C SER A 139 -11.48 5.00 3.60
N LEU A 140 -10.71 4.11 4.24
CA LEU A 140 -9.31 4.34 4.57
C LEU A 140 -8.42 3.95 3.38
N LYS A 141 -7.68 4.92 2.85
CA LYS A 141 -6.83 4.79 1.66
C LYS A 141 -5.42 5.23 1.97
N VAL A 142 -4.47 4.88 1.10
CA VAL A 142 -3.10 5.38 1.11
C VAL A 142 -2.87 6.22 -0.13
N SER A 143 -2.32 7.41 0.03
CA SER A 143 -2.05 8.34 -1.07
C SER A 143 -0.86 7.89 -1.90
N ASN A 144 -1.03 7.88 -3.22
CA ASN A 144 0.02 7.66 -4.21
C ASN A 144 0.43 8.97 -4.92
N SER A 145 -0.01 10.13 -4.42
CA SER A 145 0.37 11.42 -5.00
C SER A 145 1.86 11.71 -4.79
N PRO A 146 2.56 12.35 -5.75
CA PRO A 146 3.96 12.71 -5.60
C PRO A 146 4.24 13.60 -4.38
N GLN A 147 3.30 14.49 -4.04
CA GLN A 147 3.43 15.42 -2.93
C GLN A 147 3.17 14.77 -1.56
N ASN A 148 2.38 13.69 -1.51
CA ASN A 148 1.99 13.03 -0.27
C ASN A 148 2.06 11.50 -0.39
N PRO A 149 3.20 10.90 -0.78
CA PRO A 149 3.28 9.46 -1.02
C PRO A 149 3.20 8.69 0.30
N GLY A 150 2.44 7.60 0.30
CA GLY A 150 2.34 6.69 1.44
C GLY A 150 1.69 7.32 2.68
N ARG A 151 0.91 8.39 2.53
CA ARG A 151 0.16 9.00 3.64
C ARG A 151 -1.26 8.42 3.69
N PRO A 152 -1.68 7.84 4.83
CA PRO A 152 -3.02 7.27 4.95
C PRO A 152 -4.07 8.38 5.16
N PHE A 153 -5.25 8.23 4.58
CA PHE A 153 -6.36 9.19 4.71
C PHE A 153 -7.72 8.52 4.61
N PHE A 154 -8.73 9.12 5.24
CA PHE A 154 -10.14 8.79 5.09
C PHE A 154 -10.78 9.72 4.05
N ALA A 155 -11.60 9.14 3.18
CA ALA A 155 -12.39 9.88 2.21
C ALA A 155 -13.77 9.25 2.00
N CYS A 156 -14.74 10.03 1.53
CA CYS A 156 -16.06 9.52 1.17
C CYS A 156 -15.93 8.40 0.11
N ARG A 157 -16.68 7.31 0.29
CA ARG A 157 -16.70 6.17 -0.66
C ARG A 157 -17.54 6.46 -1.90
N ASN A 158 -18.57 7.30 -1.77
CA ASN A 158 -19.54 7.54 -2.84
C ASN A 158 -18.93 8.42 -3.93
N LYS A 159 -18.96 7.96 -5.19
CA LYS A 159 -18.52 8.75 -6.34
C LYS A 159 -19.54 9.87 -6.57
N GLY A 160 -19.09 11.12 -6.41
CA GLY A 160 -19.99 12.29 -6.42
C GLY A 160 -20.66 12.60 -5.07
N GLY A 161 -20.24 11.91 -3.99
CA GLY A 161 -20.67 12.23 -2.63
C GLY A 161 -20.01 13.49 -2.06
N CYS A 162 -20.06 13.64 -0.74
CA CYS A 162 -19.44 14.76 -0.04
C CYS A 162 -17.91 14.79 -0.23
N ARG A 163 -17.31 15.97 0.01
CA ARG A 163 -15.87 16.18 -0.09
C ARG A 163 -15.13 15.88 1.22
N PHE A 164 -15.69 15.00 2.06
CA PHE A 164 -15.06 14.62 3.32
C PHE A 164 -13.65 14.09 3.10
N PHE A 165 -12.71 14.64 3.86
CA PHE A 165 -11.31 14.27 3.85
C PHE A 165 -10.72 14.40 5.25
N GLN A 166 -9.96 13.40 5.68
CA GLN A 166 -9.24 13.42 6.95
C GLN A 166 -7.94 12.64 6.79
N TRP A 167 -6.80 13.29 7.03
CA TRP A 167 -5.53 12.58 7.16
C TRP A 167 -5.59 11.61 8.34
N ALA A 168 -5.18 10.36 8.14
CA ALA A 168 -5.23 9.33 9.16
C ALA A 168 -3.91 9.21 9.94
N ASP A 169 -2.84 9.89 9.48
CA ASP A 169 -1.56 10.01 10.19
C ASP A 169 -1.55 11.09 11.27
N VAL A 170 -2.62 11.86 11.37
CA VAL A 170 -2.85 12.86 12.41
C VAL A 170 -4.25 12.74 12.97
N GLY A 171 -4.49 13.31 14.15
CA GLY A 171 -5.83 13.39 14.74
C GLY A 171 -6.86 14.14 13.88
N PHE A 172 -8.11 14.09 14.31
CA PHE A 172 -9.19 14.82 13.63
C PHE A 172 -8.91 16.32 13.57
N THR A 173 -9.27 16.94 12.45
CA THR A 173 -9.46 18.39 12.43
C THR A 173 -10.65 18.76 13.33
N LYS A 174 -10.70 20.00 13.84
CA LYS A 174 -11.83 20.46 14.67
C LYS A 174 -13.20 20.21 14.02
N LYS A 175 -13.31 20.50 12.71
CA LYS A 175 -14.53 20.24 11.92
C LYS A 175 -14.90 18.76 11.92
N ASN A 176 -13.95 17.88 11.61
CA ASN A 176 -14.23 16.45 11.50
C ASN A 176 -14.50 15.81 12.87
N GLU A 177 -13.88 16.31 13.94
CA GLU A 177 -14.16 15.88 15.30
C GLU A 177 -15.61 16.20 15.70
N GLN A 178 -16.09 17.41 15.40
CA GLN A 178 -17.49 17.79 15.61
C GLN A 178 -18.43 16.90 14.82
N LEU A 179 -18.11 16.62 13.54
CA LEU A 179 -18.87 15.70 12.72
C LEU A 179 -18.96 14.30 13.37
N GLN A 180 -17.85 13.76 13.88
CA GLN A 180 -17.87 12.46 14.56
C GLN A 180 -18.69 12.48 15.86
N LYS A 181 -18.68 13.60 16.60
CA LYS A 181 -19.50 13.77 17.82
C LYS A 181 -20.99 13.75 17.49
N LEU A 182 -21.41 14.48 16.44
CA LEU A 182 -22.79 14.50 15.98
C LEU A 182 -23.28 13.09 15.62
N PHE A 183 -22.45 12.30 14.95
CA PHE A 183 -22.83 10.90 14.65
C PHE A 183 -22.91 10.01 15.90
N LYS A 184 -22.09 10.24 16.93
CA LYS A 184 -22.20 9.46 18.17
C LYS A 184 -23.45 9.82 18.98
N GLU A 185 -23.83 11.09 18.96
CA GLU A 185 -24.95 11.63 19.73
C GLU A 185 -26.30 11.36 19.04
N TYR A 186 -26.35 11.47 17.71
CA TYR A 186 -27.58 11.41 16.92
C TYR A 186 -27.63 10.26 15.90
N GLY A 187 -26.59 9.42 15.77
CA GLY A 187 -26.44 8.45 14.67
C GLY A 187 -27.01 7.04 14.87
N ARG A 188 -27.99 6.83 15.77
CA ARG A 188 -28.92 5.70 15.66
C ARG A 188 -30.22 6.18 15.00
N PHE A 189 -30.23 6.31 13.68
CA PHE A 189 -31.47 6.37 12.91
C PHE A 189 -31.37 5.34 11.78
#